data_AF-A0A1Q4AI84-F1
#
_entry.id   AF-A0A1Q4AI84-F1
#
_cell.length_a   1.000
_cell.length_b   1.000
_cell.length_c   1.000
_cell.angle_alpha   90.00
_cell.angle_beta   90.00
_cell.angle_gamma   90.00
#
_symmetry.space_group_name_H-M   'P 1'
#
loop_
_entity.id
_entity.type
_entity.pdbx_description
1 polymer ?
#
loop_
_entity_poly.entity_id
_entity_poly.type
_entity_poly.pdbx_seq_one_letter_code
_entity_poly.pdbx_strand_id
1 'polypeptide(L)'
;MADQAGFDETVRDDIWTILSRKYGTVRRGGHPVDAEEHLHERTFWPDMHFHKVETVEQPGGRQIRITFTPVNEPATTYGYKVDVDKAASAWSERVGIREPRQNPSMFAAELIWYMVAYIGASKMQDCPEGEGGVRWINTGADIFEPLPEAAAQAH
;
A
#
# COMPACT_ATOMS: atom_id res chain seq x y z
N MET A 1 -5.97 7.14 23.18
CA MET A 1 -4.58 7.03 22.69
C MET A 1 -4.12 5.58 22.56
N ALA A 2 -4.30 4.71 23.57
CA ALA A 2 -3.97 3.27 23.43
C ALA A 2 -4.73 2.54 22.30
N ASP A 3 -5.96 2.96 22.03
CA ASP A 3 -6.84 2.36 21.01
C ASP A 3 -6.38 2.64 19.55
N GLN A 4 -5.72 3.78 19.32
CA GLN A 4 -5.18 4.11 17.99
C GLN A 4 -3.93 3.29 17.69
N ALA A 5 -2.99 3.23 18.63
CA ALA A 5 -1.74 2.49 18.46
C ALA A 5 -2.00 1.01 18.15
N GLY A 6 -2.96 0.39 18.85
CA GLY A 6 -3.36 -1.00 18.59
C GLY A 6 -4.07 -1.19 17.24
N PHE A 7 -4.87 -0.22 16.81
CA PHE A 7 -5.48 -0.25 15.47
C PHE A 7 -4.40 -0.15 14.38
N ASP A 8 -3.45 0.78 14.50
CA ASP A 8 -2.36 0.96 13.53
C ASP A 8 -1.49 -0.30 13.44
N GLU A 9 -1.20 -0.94 14.57
CA GLU A 9 -0.46 -2.20 14.63
C GLU A 9 -1.23 -3.34 13.95
N THR A 10 -2.54 -3.44 14.18
CA THR A 10 -3.39 -4.44 13.52
C THR A 10 -3.40 -4.24 12.00
N VAL A 11 -3.59 -3.01 11.54
CA VAL A 11 -3.57 -2.68 10.10
C VAL A 11 -2.20 -3.00 9.50
N ARG A 12 -1.11 -2.64 10.19
CA ARG A 12 0.26 -2.96 9.76
C ARG A 12 0.47 -4.46 9.61
N ASP A 13 0.02 -5.25 10.59
CA ASP A 13 0.20 -6.71 10.61
C ASP A 13 -0.64 -7.39 9.52
N ASP A 14 -1.85 -6.89 9.27
CA ASP A 14 -2.69 -7.36 8.16
C ASP A 14 -2.04 -7.05 6.81
N ILE A 15 -1.51 -5.83 6.62
CA ILE A 15 -0.79 -5.46 5.39
C ILE A 15 0.44 -6.37 5.21
N TRP A 16 1.25 -6.55 6.25
CA TRP A 16 2.41 -7.44 6.21
C TRP A 16 2.01 -8.87 5.85
N THR A 17 0.94 -9.39 6.44
CA THR A 17 0.46 -10.76 6.18
C THR A 17 0.03 -10.94 4.73
N ILE A 18 -0.75 -9.99 4.20
CA ILE A 18 -1.24 -10.04 2.81
C ILE A 18 -0.06 -9.95 1.83
N LEU A 19 0.81 -8.96 1.99
CA LEU A 19 1.95 -8.74 1.08
C LEU A 19 2.99 -9.86 1.17
N SER A 20 3.30 -10.35 2.38
CA SER A 20 4.22 -11.49 2.56
C SER A 20 3.65 -12.76 1.96
N ARG A 21 2.32 -12.97 2.01
CA ARG A 21 1.69 -14.08 1.31
C ARG A 21 1.82 -13.90 -0.20
N LYS A 22 1.52 -12.71 -0.76
CA LYS A 22 1.60 -12.50 -2.20
C LYS A 22 3.02 -12.63 -2.76
N TYR A 23 4.00 -12.04 -2.07
CA TYR A 23 5.37 -11.87 -2.58
C TYR A 23 6.41 -12.78 -1.93
N GLY A 24 6.13 -13.34 -0.75
CA GLY A 24 7.02 -14.24 -0.01
C GLY A 24 6.77 -15.72 -0.28
N THR A 25 5.57 -16.14 -0.69
CA THR A 25 5.37 -17.52 -1.13
C THR A 25 5.76 -17.69 -2.58
N VAL A 26 7.06 -17.93 -2.79
CA VAL A 26 7.58 -18.59 -4.00
C VAL A 26 7.07 -20.03 -4.02
N ARG A 27 5.79 -20.25 -4.32
CA ARG A 27 5.30 -21.56 -4.76
C ARG A 27 4.70 -21.41 -6.14
N ARG A 28 5.48 -21.88 -7.12
CA ARG A 28 4.96 -22.51 -8.34
C ARG A 28 3.91 -23.54 -7.89
N GLY A 29 2.63 -23.19 -7.97
CA GLY A 29 1.52 -24.01 -7.46
C GLY A 29 0.47 -23.13 -6.81
N GLY A 30 -0.30 -22.45 -7.67
CA GLY A 30 -1.30 -21.47 -7.29
C GLY A 30 -2.36 -22.04 -6.36
N HIS A 31 -2.78 -21.21 -5.40
CA HIS A 31 -4.08 -21.42 -4.78
C HIS A 31 -5.13 -21.30 -5.90
N PRO A 32 -6.24 -22.06 -5.87
CA PRO A 32 -7.30 -21.91 -6.89
C PRO A 32 -7.83 -20.48 -7.03
N VAL A 33 -7.68 -19.65 -5.98
CA VAL A 33 -8.00 -18.21 -5.99
C VAL A 33 -7.00 -17.42 -6.86
N ASP A 34 -5.73 -17.79 -6.91
CA ASP A 34 -4.73 -17.17 -7.78
C ASP A 34 -4.93 -17.58 -9.26
N ALA A 35 -5.57 -18.73 -9.51
CA ALA A 35 -5.88 -19.19 -10.86
C ALA A 35 -7.00 -18.35 -11.52
N GLU A 36 -7.91 -17.80 -10.72
CA GLU A 36 -8.95 -16.87 -11.22
C GLU A 36 -8.36 -15.48 -11.55
N GLU A 37 -7.31 -15.02 -10.85
CA GLU A 37 -6.59 -13.77 -11.16
C GLU A 37 -5.91 -13.81 -12.54
N HIS A 38 -5.55 -15.00 -13.04
CA HIS A 38 -4.84 -15.15 -14.32
C HIS A 38 -5.76 -15.19 -15.54
N LEU A 39 -7.07 -15.30 -15.37
CA LEU A 39 -7.97 -15.60 -16.49
C LEU A 39 -8.43 -14.36 -17.27
N HIS A 40 -8.39 -13.15 -16.71
CA HIS A 40 -8.86 -11.95 -17.42
C HIS A 40 -8.02 -10.71 -17.04
N GLU A 41 -7.23 -10.21 -17.99
CA GLU A 41 -6.78 -8.80 -18.12
C GLU A 41 -5.86 -8.21 -17.03
N ARG A 42 -4.59 -7.94 -17.40
CA ARG A 42 -3.52 -7.27 -16.63
C ARG A 42 -3.19 -7.94 -15.30
N THR A 43 -1.93 -8.31 -15.08
CA THR A 43 -1.44 -8.67 -13.75
C THR A 43 -1.67 -7.48 -12.82
N PHE A 44 -2.72 -7.54 -12.02
CA PHE A 44 -3.13 -6.47 -11.10
C PHE A 44 -1.96 -6.14 -10.15
N TRP A 45 -1.24 -7.16 -9.71
CA TRP A 45 -0.09 -7.03 -8.82
C TRP A 45 1.19 -6.70 -9.59
N PRO A 46 1.95 -5.66 -9.21
CA PRO A 46 3.23 -5.38 -9.83
C PRO A 46 4.28 -6.42 -9.42
N ASP A 47 5.17 -6.78 -10.35
CA ASP A 47 6.29 -7.68 -10.10
C ASP A 47 7.36 -6.98 -9.25
N MET A 48 7.46 -7.35 -7.97
CA MET A 48 8.39 -6.75 -7.03
C MET A 48 8.88 -7.76 -5.97
N HIS A 49 10.03 -7.46 -5.39
CA HIS A 49 10.50 -8.02 -4.14
C HIS A 49 9.99 -7.16 -2.98
N PHE A 50 9.10 -7.72 -2.18
CA PHE A 50 8.60 -7.07 -0.97
C PHE A 50 9.58 -7.25 0.19
N HIS A 51 9.87 -6.16 0.92
CA HIS A 51 10.87 -6.18 2.00
C HIS A 51 10.25 -6.13 3.40
N LYS A 52 9.48 -5.08 3.70
CA LYS A 52 8.91 -4.84 5.04
C LYS A 52 7.72 -3.91 5.05
N VAL A 53 6.89 -4.07 6.07
CA VAL A 53 5.97 -3.04 6.58
C VAL A 53 6.43 -2.65 7.98
N GLU A 54 6.61 -1.36 8.22
CA GLU A 54 6.99 -0.82 9.52
C GLU A 54 6.12 0.36 9.91
N THR A 55 6.00 0.58 11.21
CA THR A 55 5.28 1.70 11.79
C THR A 55 6.31 2.69 12.31
N VAL A 56 6.20 3.96 11.93
CA VAL A 56 7.07 5.03 12.41
C VAL A 56 6.27 6.13 13.08
N GLU A 57 6.81 6.68 14.17
CA GLU A 57 6.28 7.87 14.84
C GLU A 57 6.75 9.12 14.08
N GLN A 58 5.86 10.05 13.76
CA GLN A 58 6.19 11.35 13.16
C GLN A 58 5.50 12.50 13.90
N PRO A 59 5.98 13.75 13.76
CA PRO A 59 5.39 14.92 14.43
C PRO A 59 3.91 15.18 14.11
N GLY A 60 3.33 14.52 13.09
CA GLY A 60 1.93 14.62 12.69
C GLY A 60 1.09 13.35 12.94
N GLY A 61 1.65 12.33 13.60
CA GLY A 61 0.98 11.06 13.84
C GLY A 61 1.84 9.86 13.46
N ARG A 62 1.24 8.67 13.55
CA ARG A 62 1.89 7.39 13.27
C ARG A 62 1.68 7.04 11.80
N GLN A 63 2.76 6.64 11.11
CA GLN A 63 2.75 6.33 9.69
C GLN A 63 3.19 4.90 9.45
N ILE A 64 2.45 4.18 8.62
CA ILE A 64 2.88 2.90 8.07
C ILE A 64 3.75 3.16 6.84
N ARG A 65 4.90 2.49 6.77
CA ARG A 65 5.86 2.52 5.66
C ARG A 65 6.00 1.12 5.08
N ILE A 66 5.82 1.00 3.77
CA ILE A 66 5.93 -0.22 2.99
C ILE A 66 7.12 -0.04 2.05
N THR A 67 8.07 -0.98 2.02
CA THR A 67 9.23 -0.90 1.11
C THR A 67 9.35 -2.13 0.23
N PHE A 68 9.71 -1.91 -1.03
CA PHE A 68 9.81 -2.94 -2.06
C PHE A 68 10.84 -2.56 -3.14
N THR A 69 11.27 -3.55 -3.92
CA THR A 69 12.14 -3.36 -5.09
C THR A 69 11.49 -4.00 -6.31
N PRO A 70 11.14 -3.22 -7.36
CA PRO A 70 10.66 -3.76 -8.61
C PRO A 70 11.65 -4.74 -9.23
N VAL A 71 11.15 -5.84 -9.80
CA VAL A 71 12.02 -6.87 -10.41
C VAL A 71 12.79 -6.32 -11.63
N ASN A 72 12.19 -5.37 -12.35
CA ASN A 72 12.78 -4.71 -13.51
C ASN A 72 13.79 -3.59 -13.14
N GLU A 73 13.81 -3.12 -11.89
CA GLU A 73 14.73 -2.11 -11.38
C GLU A 73 15.39 -2.58 -10.07
N PRO A 74 16.17 -3.68 -10.09
CA PRO A 74 16.66 -4.34 -8.89
C PRO A 74 17.68 -3.52 -8.08
N ALA A 75 18.22 -2.46 -8.67
CA ALA A 75 19.19 -1.57 -8.02
C ALA A 75 18.52 -0.47 -7.18
N THR A 76 17.19 -0.38 -7.16
CA THR A 76 16.48 0.73 -6.52
C THR A 76 15.39 0.21 -5.59
N THR A 77 15.38 0.74 -4.37
CA THR A 77 14.34 0.47 -3.38
C THR A 77 13.36 1.62 -3.37
N TYR A 78 12.08 1.28 -3.50
CA TYR A 78 10.97 2.22 -3.42
C TYR A 78 10.21 2.03 -2.11
N GLY A 79 9.50 3.07 -1.71
CA GLY A 79 8.68 3.07 -0.51
C GLY A 79 7.34 3.75 -0.71
N TYR A 80 6.31 3.21 -0.07
CA TYR A 80 4.97 3.76 0.04
C TYR A 80 4.65 4.07 1.50
N LYS A 81 4.06 5.24 1.74
CA LYS A 81 3.69 5.76 3.05
C LYS A 81 2.18 5.75 3.21
N VAL A 82 1.70 5.54 4.43
CA VAL A 82 0.28 5.64 4.79
C VAL A 82 0.15 6.32 6.15
N ASP A 83 -0.43 7.51 6.15
CA ASP A 83 -0.98 8.14 7.36
C ASP A 83 -2.30 7.44 7.70
N VAL A 84 -2.28 6.57 8.72
CA VAL A 84 -3.39 5.65 9.00
C VAL A 84 -4.64 6.39 9.43
N ASP A 85 -4.49 7.46 10.21
CA ASP A 85 -5.61 8.28 10.67
C ASP A 85 -6.31 8.96 9.50
N LYS A 86 -5.55 9.61 8.62
CA LYS A 86 -6.12 10.26 7.43
C LYS A 86 -6.75 9.26 6.48
N ALA A 87 -6.07 8.14 6.22
CA ALA A 87 -6.58 7.11 5.35
C ALA A 87 -7.87 6.48 5.90
N ALA A 88 -7.96 6.29 7.23
CA ALA A 88 -9.15 5.80 7.90
C ALA A 88 -10.33 6.78 7.74
N SER A 89 -10.10 8.08 7.93
CA SER A 89 -11.11 9.12 7.71
C SER A 89 -11.59 9.14 6.25
N ALA A 90 -10.66 9.19 5.28
CA ALA A 90 -10.99 9.21 3.86
C ALA A 90 -11.76 7.95 3.41
N TRP A 91 -11.37 6.79 3.95
CA TRP A 91 -12.06 5.54 3.67
C TRP A 91 -13.48 5.50 4.23
N SER A 92 -13.67 5.96 5.46
CA SER A 92 -15.01 6.07 6.06
C SER A 92 -15.93 6.97 5.26
N GLU A 93 -15.43 8.11 4.76
CA GLU A 93 -16.21 9.01 3.90
C GLU A 93 -16.60 8.33 2.58
N ARG A 94 -15.69 7.58 1.98
CA ARG A 94 -15.91 6.86 0.71
C ARG A 94 -16.89 5.69 0.84
N VAL A 95 -16.83 4.92 1.93
CA VAL A 95 -17.61 3.68 2.12
C VAL A 95 -18.88 3.92 2.97
N GLY A 96 -19.05 5.12 3.51
CA GLY A 96 -20.27 5.62 4.16
C GLY A 96 -20.49 5.10 5.59
N ILE A 97 -20.79 3.80 5.75
CA ILE A 97 -21.28 3.22 7.02
C ILE A 97 -20.22 2.34 7.72
N ARG A 98 -19.18 1.91 6.99
CA ARG A 98 -18.18 1.01 7.54
C ARG A 98 -17.12 1.80 8.30
N GLU A 99 -16.88 1.41 9.54
CA GLU A 99 -15.78 1.94 10.34
C GLU A 99 -14.52 1.07 10.14
N PRO A 100 -13.36 1.66 9.78
CA PRO A 100 -12.09 0.95 9.62
C PRO A 100 -11.76 0.10 10.85
N ARG A 101 -12.03 0.64 12.04
CA ARG A 101 -11.75 -0.02 13.33
C ARG A 101 -12.56 -1.29 13.56
N GLN A 102 -13.75 -1.38 12.99
CA GLN A 102 -14.57 -2.58 13.05
C GLN A 102 -14.17 -3.61 11.98
N ASN A 103 -13.44 -3.19 10.94
CA ASN A 103 -13.06 -4.01 9.78
C ASN A 103 -11.60 -3.77 9.35
N PRO A 104 -10.61 -3.94 10.25
CA PRO A 104 -9.22 -3.55 9.99
C PRO A 104 -8.62 -4.30 8.79
N SER A 105 -8.93 -5.57 8.61
CA SER A 105 -8.38 -6.38 7.50
C SER A 105 -8.93 -5.97 6.13
N MET A 106 -10.18 -5.54 6.06
CA MET A 106 -10.77 -5.03 4.82
C MET A 106 -10.19 -3.65 4.48
N PHE A 107 -10.03 -2.80 5.48
CA PHE A 107 -9.34 -1.52 5.32
C PHE A 107 -7.89 -1.71 4.85
N ALA A 108 -7.14 -2.64 5.45
CA ALA A 108 -5.80 -3.01 5.02
C ALA A 108 -5.76 -3.51 3.56
N ALA A 109 -6.71 -4.35 3.16
CA ALA A 109 -6.81 -4.82 1.77
C ALA A 109 -7.07 -3.67 0.78
N GLU A 110 -7.91 -2.70 1.14
CA GLU A 110 -8.15 -1.51 0.31
C GLU A 110 -6.94 -0.57 0.24
N LEU A 111 -6.18 -0.42 1.33
CA LEU A 111 -4.91 0.30 1.31
C LEU A 111 -3.92 -0.32 0.33
N ILE A 112 -3.81 -1.66 0.31
CA ILE A 112 -2.95 -2.38 -0.63
C ILE A 112 -3.45 -2.20 -2.06
N TRP A 113 -4.76 -2.32 -2.28
CA TRP A 113 -5.35 -2.13 -3.61
C TRP A 113 -5.04 -0.73 -4.14
N TYR A 114 -5.21 0.30 -3.30
CA TYR A 114 -4.90 1.67 -3.66
C TYR A 114 -3.41 1.88 -3.90
N MET A 115 -2.53 1.32 -3.07
CA MET A 115 -1.07 1.35 -3.29
C MET A 115 -0.69 0.77 -4.65
N VAL A 116 -1.22 -0.40 -4.99
CA VAL A 116 -0.95 -1.08 -6.26
C VAL A 116 -1.42 -0.24 -7.46
N ALA A 117 -2.64 0.30 -7.38
CA ALA A 117 -3.17 1.20 -8.41
C ALA A 117 -2.33 2.48 -8.54
N TYR A 118 -1.90 3.06 -7.42
CA TYR A 118 -1.04 4.23 -7.37
C TYR A 118 0.32 3.97 -8.01
N ILE A 119 0.96 2.83 -7.70
CA ILE A 119 2.21 2.38 -8.35
C ILE A 119 2.01 2.30 -9.87
N GLY A 120 0.91 1.69 -10.32
CA GLY A 120 0.59 1.55 -11.74
C GLY A 120 0.38 2.88 -12.48
N ALA A 121 -0.11 3.91 -11.78
CA ALA A 121 -0.36 5.25 -12.32
C ALA A 121 0.80 6.24 -12.09
N SER A 122 1.86 5.84 -11.39
CA SER A 122 2.95 6.74 -10.99
C SER A 122 4.21 6.55 -11.82
N LYS A 123 4.88 7.65 -12.15
CA LYS A 123 6.23 7.64 -12.73
C LYS A 123 7.28 7.47 -11.63
N MET A 124 7.44 6.24 -11.15
CA MET A 124 8.32 5.94 -10.01
C MET A 124 9.77 6.43 -10.19
N GLN A 125 10.27 6.47 -11.43
CA GLN A 125 11.65 6.88 -11.75
C GLN A 125 11.97 8.33 -11.33
N ASP A 126 10.95 9.19 -11.24
CA ASP A 126 11.08 10.60 -10.86
C ASP A 126 10.96 10.82 -9.34
N CYS A 127 10.74 9.76 -8.56
CA CYS A 127 10.57 9.88 -7.11
C CYS A 127 11.90 10.23 -6.42
N PRO A 128 11.91 11.27 -5.57
CA PRO A 128 13.14 11.68 -4.89
C PRO A 128 13.60 10.60 -3.91
N GLU A 129 14.92 10.40 -3.85
CA GLU A 129 15.54 9.57 -2.83
C GLU A 129 15.43 10.27 -1.48
N GLY A 130 14.85 9.56 -0.50
CA GLY A 130 14.67 10.04 0.85
C GLY A 130 15.52 9.27 1.86
N GLU A 131 15.00 9.16 3.08
CA GLU A 131 15.68 8.47 4.19
C GLU A 131 16.08 7.04 3.82
N GLY A 132 17.33 6.67 4.15
CA GLY A 132 17.83 5.30 4.00
C GLY A 132 18.03 4.82 2.56
N GLY A 133 18.11 5.73 1.59
CA GLY A 133 18.27 5.39 0.16
C GLY A 133 16.98 4.87 -0.49
N VAL A 134 15.83 5.09 0.15
CA VAL A 134 14.52 4.69 -0.36
C VAL A 134 13.89 5.83 -1.14
N ARG A 135 13.41 5.55 -2.36
CA ARG A 135 12.62 6.49 -3.15
C ARG A 135 11.15 6.41 -2.75
N TRP A 136 10.64 7.46 -2.11
CA TRP A 136 9.28 7.47 -1.61
C TRP A 136 8.33 7.94 -2.71
N ILE A 137 7.40 7.05 -3.09
CA ILE A 137 6.51 7.30 -4.23
C ILE A 137 5.35 8.22 -3.89
N ASN A 138 5.04 8.35 -2.59
CA ASN A 138 3.99 9.22 -2.08
C ASN A 138 4.38 9.84 -0.73
N THR A 139 3.55 10.76 -0.25
CA THR A 139 3.77 11.44 1.05
C THR A 139 3.14 10.67 2.21
N GLY A 140 2.09 9.90 1.91
CA GLY A 140 1.28 9.14 2.86
C GLY A 140 -0.01 9.82 3.27
N ALA A 141 -0.18 11.11 2.96
CA ALA A 141 -1.44 11.82 3.16
C ALA A 141 -2.40 11.68 1.96
N ASP A 142 -1.89 11.27 0.81
CA ASP A 142 -2.58 11.19 -0.49
C ASP A 142 -3.26 9.83 -0.74
N ILE A 143 -3.80 9.24 0.33
CA ILE A 143 -4.44 7.92 0.29
C ILE A 143 -5.93 8.07 0.00
N PHE A 144 -6.42 7.29 -0.97
CA PHE A 144 -7.80 7.38 -1.51
C PHE A 144 -8.14 8.70 -2.24
N GLU A 145 -7.13 9.47 -2.61
CA GLU A 145 -7.25 10.63 -3.49
C GLU A 145 -7.31 10.20 -4.98
N PRO A 146 -7.66 11.11 -5.91
CA PRO A 146 -7.56 10.81 -7.34
C PRO A 146 -6.13 10.39 -7.72
N LEU A 147 -6.01 9.31 -8.50
CA LEU A 147 -4.72 8.80 -8.97
C LEU A 147 -4.00 9.83 -9.85
N PRO A 148 -2.66 9.86 -9.88
CA PRO A 148 -1.88 10.88 -10.61
C PRO A 148 -2.28 11.06 -12.09
N GLU A 149 -2.57 9.97 -12.82
CA GLU A 149 -3.03 10.06 -14.22
C GLU A 149 -4.45 10.62 -14.37
N ALA A 150 -5.34 10.36 -13.40
CA ALA A 150 -6.70 10.89 -13.41
C ALA A 150 -6.72 12.40 -13.10
N ALA A 151 -5.82 12.86 -12.22
CA ALA A 151 -5.64 14.28 -11.94
C ALA A 151 -5.08 15.05 -13.16
N ALA A 152 -4.19 14.42 -13.93
CA ALA A 152 -3.61 15.01 -15.14
C ALA A 152 -4.62 15.19 -16.30
N GLN A 153 -5.70 14.41 -16.33
CA GLN A 153 -6.75 14.49 -17.37
C GLN A 153 -7.88 15.47 -17.01
N ALA A 154 -7.92 15.98 -15.78
CA ALA A 154 -8.94 16.91 -15.30
C ALA A 154 -8.62 18.39 -15.60
N HIS A 155 -7.53 18.67 -16.32
CA HIS A 155 -7.02 20.01 -16.64
C HIS A 155 -6.92 20.26 -18.15
#